data_AF-A0A7J4JMK2-F1
#
_entry.id   AF-A0A7J4JMK2-F1
#
_cell.length_a   1.000
_cell.length_b   1.000
_cell.length_c   1.000
_cell.angle_alpha   90.00
_cell.angle_beta   90.00
_cell.angle_gamma   90.00
#
_symmetry.space_group_name_H-M   'P 1'
#
loop_
_entity.id
_entity.type
_entity.pdbx_description
1 polymer ?
#
loop_
_entity_poly.entity_id
_entity_poly.type
_entity_poly.pdbx_seq_one_letter_code
_entity_poly.pdbx_strand_id
1 'polypeptide(L)'
;MDIVTERSKMLEDYIKNNPTQIVPELKAPVLIGGQNQYLPVYRIPLTLLIYNIRNGRFSAELLKKESDLKRKLDPTNKQDAKILQEILLQQKAEETENLMNDLKTHGQLDPGLVTFDGAVINANRRMAILSKLHVETGDDRYGFLKVGVLPKTVNEKELWRIEAGLQFAKDFRLEYGPVNELLKLREGVKSGLTFTEISQSLGGRFTEKELQGRLKVLALIDSYLESTNQRGQYIKFQGQRTVELFNSLNDNVVEPLSKKYSKKAAAEVIPIAFRLIESGNVTYLDLRKLRSVMLDKSAHDILVKNFQPENRKSLALNDLVDRFQIAKEIVDAKDEQTKPKQLVEKAIALIGAIDPRNPVLRDKEMIKLLEDLQSTLGVLLALAKR
;
A
#
# COMPACT_ATOMS: atom_id res chain seq x y z
N MET A 1 -3.82 -1.57 33.75
CA MET A 1 -5.04 -2.32 34.11
C MET A 1 -4.91 -3.68 33.48
N ASP A 2 -4.86 -4.73 34.30
CA ASP A 2 -4.91 -6.12 33.80
C ASP A 2 -6.30 -6.34 33.19
N ILE A 3 -6.41 -6.24 31.88
CA ILE A 3 -7.66 -6.50 31.18
C ILE A 3 -7.85 -8.02 31.16
N VAL A 4 -8.54 -8.54 32.18
CA VAL A 4 -8.93 -9.96 32.23
C VAL A 4 -10.17 -10.14 31.37
N THR A 5 -10.00 -10.73 30.19
CA THR A 5 -11.11 -11.12 29.30
C THR A 5 -11.64 -12.50 29.68
N GLU A 6 -12.86 -12.82 29.30
CA GLU A 6 -13.43 -14.17 29.47
C GLU A 6 -12.54 -15.24 28.83
N ARG A 7 -12.06 -15.00 27.59
CA ARG A 7 -11.11 -15.90 26.92
C ARG A 7 -9.80 -16.07 27.67
N SER A 8 -9.25 -15.01 28.26
CA SER A 8 -8.00 -15.12 29.03
C SER A 8 -8.17 -16.06 30.21
N LYS A 9 -9.33 -16.03 30.90
CA LYS A 9 -9.64 -17.00 31.96
C LYS A 9 -9.78 -18.41 31.41
N MET A 10 -10.53 -18.58 30.33
CA MET A 10 -10.69 -19.90 29.69
C MET A 10 -9.36 -20.53 29.27
N LEU A 11 -8.44 -19.71 28.73
CA LEU A 11 -7.11 -20.15 28.31
C LEU A 11 -6.23 -20.52 29.52
N GLU A 12 -6.25 -19.70 30.57
CA GLU A 12 -5.53 -19.98 31.83
C GLU A 12 -6.05 -21.24 32.51
N ASP A 13 -7.37 -21.40 32.61
CA ASP A 13 -8.03 -22.57 33.18
C ASP A 13 -7.72 -23.82 32.37
N TYR A 14 -7.74 -23.73 31.03
CA TYR A 14 -7.37 -24.85 30.17
C TYR A 14 -5.92 -25.29 30.42
N ILE A 15 -4.97 -24.37 30.45
CA ILE A 15 -3.55 -24.69 30.66
C ILE A 15 -3.32 -25.28 32.05
N LYS A 16 -3.96 -24.73 33.09
CA LYS A 16 -3.85 -25.21 34.46
C LYS A 16 -4.42 -26.61 34.64
N ASN A 17 -5.58 -26.88 34.02
CA ASN A 17 -6.30 -28.15 34.17
C ASN A 17 -5.79 -29.25 33.22
N ASN A 18 -4.99 -28.89 32.21
CA ASN A 18 -4.45 -29.84 31.23
C ASN A 18 -2.92 -29.77 31.13
N PRO A 19 -2.18 -30.06 32.22
CA PRO A 19 -0.71 -29.95 32.24
C PRO A 19 -0.02 -30.87 31.22
N THR A 20 -0.67 -31.95 30.79
CA THR A 20 -0.18 -32.88 29.76
C THR A 20 -0.22 -32.32 28.34
N GLN A 21 -0.85 -31.17 28.13
CA GLN A 21 -0.90 -30.52 26.81
C GLN A 21 0.34 -29.67 26.50
N ILE A 22 1.30 -29.60 27.43
CA ILE A 22 2.61 -29.03 27.17
C ILE A 22 3.35 -29.89 26.12
N VAL A 23 4.07 -29.24 25.21
CA VAL A 23 4.92 -29.88 24.21
C VAL A 23 6.38 -29.63 24.62
N PRO A 24 6.98 -30.50 25.46
CA PRO A 24 8.25 -30.21 26.12
C PRO A 24 9.42 -30.08 25.14
N GLU A 25 9.32 -30.67 23.95
CA GLU A 25 10.34 -30.61 22.90
C GLU A 25 10.37 -29.24 22.20
N LEU A 26 9.34 -28.41 22.36
CA LEU A 26 9.22 -27.13 21.69
C LEU A 26 9.30 -25.96 22.67
N LYS A 27 9.97 -24.90 22.23
CA LYS A 27 9.98 -23.59 22.87
C LYS A 27 9.67 -22.53 21.83
N ALA A 28 8.87 -21.53 22.20
CA ALA A 28 8.59 -20.40 21.32
C ALA A 28 9.54 -19.24 21.68
N PRO A 29 10.55 -18.93 20.84
CA PRO A 29 11.43 -17.80 21.07
C PRO A 29 10.67 -16.48 20.84
N VAL A 30 10.85 -15.53 21.74
CA VAL A 30 10.23 -14.20 21.66
C VAL A 30 11.11 -13.16 22.33
N LEU A 31 11.15 -11.95 21.75
CA LEU A 31 11.83 -10.80 22.34
C LEU A 31 10.82 -9.97 23.14
N ILE A 32 10.91 -10.00 24.47
CA ILE A 32 10.05 -9.24 25.40
C ILE A 32 10.96 -8.35 26.24
N GLY A 33 10.69 -7.04 26.29
CA GLY A 33 11.49 -6.06 27.02
C GLY A 33 12.93 -5.95 26.52
N GLY A 34 13.20 -6.32 25.26
CA GLY A 34 14.55 -6.42 24.71
C GLY A 34 15.34 -7.64 25.16
N GLN A 35 14.70 -8.59 25.85
CA GLN A 35 15.31 -9.85 26.29
C GLN A 35 14.71 -11.03 25.52
N ASN A 36 15.58 -11.94 25.06
CA ASN A 36 15.12 -13.19 24.44
C ASN A 36 14.57 -14.11 25.53
N GLN A 37 13.33 -14.53 25.36
CA GLN A 37 12.64 -15.49 26.22
C GLN A 37 12.21 -16.70 25.39
N TYR A 38 12.14 -17.86 26.04
CA TYR A 38 11.71 -19.12 25.45
C TYR A 38 10.46 -19.59 26.16
N LEU A 39 9.30 -19.27 25.58
CA LEU A 39 8.02 -19.59 26.19
C LEU A 39 7.73 -21.10 26.08
N PRO A 40 7.13 -21.71 27.12
CA PRO A 40 6.60 -23.07 27.01
C PRO A 40 5.52 -23.12 25.93
N VAL A 41 5.49 -24.22 25.19
CA VAL A 41 4.54 -24.45 24.09
C VAL A 41 3.46 -25.41 24.55
N TYR A 42 2.22 -25.10 24.22
CA TYR A 42 1.04 -25.91 24.55
C TYR A 42 0.25 -26.25 23.29
N ARG A 43 -0.45 -27.39 23.30
CA ARG A 43 -1.51 -27.71 22.35
C ARG A 43 -2.81 -27.05 22.80
N ILE A 44 -3.14 -25.92 22.19
CA ILE A 44 -4.34 -25.14 22.53
C ILE A 44 -5.46 -25.46 21.53
N PRO A 45 -6.68 -25.79 21.97
CA PRO A 45 -7.83 -26.02 21.10
C PRO A 45 -8.10 -24.79 20.25
N LEU A 46 -8.42 -25.00 18.96
CA LEU A 46 -8.71 -23.88 18.06
C LEU A 46 -9.92 -23.04 18.52
N THR A 47 -10.83 -23.64 19.30
CA THR A 47 -12.00 -22.98 19.89
C THR A 47 -11.67 -21.94 20.96
N LEU A 48 -10.46 -21.99 21.54
CA LEU A 48 -9.97 -20.98 22.50
C LEU A 48 -9.14 -19.88 21.85
N LEU A 49 -8.94 -19.97 20.53
CA LEU A 49 -8.11 -19.04 19.77
C LEU A 49 -8.96 -18.19 18.84
N ILE A 50 -8.45 -17.00 18.52
CA ILE A 50 -9.04 -16.09 17.55
C ILE A 50 -8.00 -15.62 16.53
N TYR A 51 -8.45 -15.36 15.30
CA TYR A 51 -7.59 -14.77 14.29
C TYR A 51 -7.18 -13.36 14.70
N ASN A 52 -5.88 -13.07 14.58
CA ASN A 52 -5.39 -11.72 14.77
C ASN A 52 -5.63 -10.88 13.51
N ILE A 53 -6.68 -10.06 13.54
CA ILE A 53 -7.04 -9.11 12.46
C ILE A 53 -6.14 -7.87 12.40
N ARG A 54 -5.31 -7.64 13.43
CA ARG A 54 -4.31 -6.57 13.45
C ARG A 54 -3.02 -6.98 12.72
N ASN A 55 -2.93 -8.23 12.29
CA ASN A 55 -1.79 -8.68 11.50
C ASN A 55 -1.74 -7.95 10.15
N GLY A 56 -0.58 -7.36 9.84
CA GLY A 56 -0.30 -6.68 8.58
C GLY A 56 -0.44 -7.55 7.31
N ARG A 57 -0.36 -8.89 7.39
CA ARG A 57 -0.23 -9.76 6.19
C ARG A 57 -1.40 -9.68 5.24
N PHE A 58 -2.62 -9.52 5.76
CA PHE A 58 -3.85 -9.55 4.98
C PHE A 58 -4.70 -8.29 5.20
N SER A 59 -4.09 -7.19 5.66
CA SER A 59 -4.83 -5.98 6.03
C SER A 59 -5.59 -5.38 4.84
N ALA A 60 -5.02 -5.39 3.63
CA ALA A 60 -5.69 -4.92 2.43
C ALA A 60 -6.95 -5.76 2.10
N GLU A 61 -6.84 -7.08 2.21
CA GLU A 61 -7.93 -8.03 1.98
C GLU A 61 -9.04 -7.88 3.02
N LEU A 62 -8.66 -7.74 4.30
CA LEU A 62 -9.58 -7.45 5.40
C LEU A 62 -10.33 -6.15 5.16
N LEU A 63 -9.61 -5.05 4.88
CA LEU A 63 -10.22 -3.73 4.68
C LEU A 63 -11.15 -3.69 3.47
N LYS A 64 -10.80 -4.42 2.40
CA LYS A 64 -11.70 -4.63 1.26
C LYS A 64 -12.98 -5.32 1.71
N LYS A 65 -12.88 -6.45 2.41
CA LYS A 65 -14.06 -7.23 2.84
C LYS A 65 -14.95 -6.40 3.78
N GLU A 66 -14.37 -5.68 4.73
CA GLU A 66 -15.10 -4.78 5.63
C GLU A 66 -15.78 -3.63 4.90
N SER A 67 -15.12 -3.08 3.86
CA SER A 67 -15.73 -2.08 2.98
C SER A 67 -16.92 -2.65 2.21
N ASP A 68 -16.76 -3.83 1.63
CA ASP A 68 -17.82 -4.52 0.87
C ASP A 68 -19.03 -4.82 1.77
N LEU A 69 -18.78 -5.22 3.03
CA LEU A 69 -19.81 -5.49 4.04
C LEU A 69 -20.35 -4.24 4.76
N LYS A 70 -19.72 -3.08 4.58
CA LYS A 70 -20.02 -1.83 5.30
C LYS A 70 -20.01 -1.96 6.83
N ARG A 71 -19.21 -2.89 7.36
CA ARG A 71 -19.03 -3.10 8.81
C ARG A 71 -17.67 -3.71 9.11
N LYS A 72 -17.22 -3.60 10.36
CA LYS A 72 -16.02 -4.29 10.84
C LYS A 72 -16.30 -5.77 11.08
N LEU A 73 -15.28 -6.60 10.84
CA LEU A 73 -15.33 -8.02 11.20
C LEU A 73 -14.83 -8.19 12.63
N ASP A 74 -15.56 -8.98 13.41
CA ASP A 74 -15.20 -9.33 14.78
C ASP A 74 -14.65 -10.77 14.83
N PRO A 75 -13.36 -10.98 15.12
CA PRO A 75 -12.77 -12.32 15.13
C PRO A 75 -13.34 -13.23 16.23
N THR A 76 -14.08 -12.67 17.20
CA THR A 76 -14.74 -13.43 18.27
C THR A 76 -16.12 -13.94 17.85
N ASN A 77 -16.69 -13.38 16.79
CA ASN A 77 -17.93 -13.84 16.20
C ASN A 77 -17.66 -15.03 15.26
N LYS A 78 -18.39 -16.14 15.44
CA LYS A 78 -18.18 -17.38 14.66
C LYS A 78 -18.36 -17.20 13.15
N GLN A 79 -19.29 -16.35 12.71
CA GLN A 79 -19.54 -16.14 11.29
C GLN A 79 -18.44 -15.28 10.67
N ASP A 80 -17.98 -14.26 11.38
CA ASP A 80 -16.87 -13.41 10.94
C ASP A 80 -15.54 -14.19 10.96
N ALA A 81 -15.33 -15.06 11.94
CA ALA A 81 -14.17 -15.96 11.97
C ALA A 81 -14.10 -16.87 10.74
N LYS A 82 -15.23 -17.35 10.21
CA LYS A 82 -15.26 -18.10 8.94
C LYS A 82 -14.86 -17.23 7.75
N ILE A 83 -15.33 -15.98 7.69
CA ILE A 83 -14.92 -15.03 6.65
C ILE A 83 -13.41 -14.76 6.72
N LEU A 84 -12.86 -14.59 7.92
CA LEU A 84 -11.42 -14.40 8.13
C LEU A 84 -10.62 -15.64 7.72
N GLN A 85 -11.13 -16.83 8.03
CA GLN A 85 -10.55 -18.10 7.60
C GLN A 85 -10.47 -18.18 6.07
N GLU A 86 -11.55 -17.84 5.36
CA GLU A 86 -11.58 -17.84 3.90
C GLU A 86 -10.54 -16.88 3.31
N ILE A 87 -10.44 -15.66 3.84
CA ILE A 87 -9.44 -14.68 3.40
C ILE A 87 -8.02 -15.24 3.58
N LEU A 88 -7.74 -15.86 4.72
CA LEU A 88 -6.42 -16.45 5.01
C LEU A 88 -6.08 -17.63 4.10
N LEU A 89 -7.07 -18.46 3.74
CA LEU A 89 -6.89 -19.62 2.87
C LEU A 89 -6.72 -19.24 1.40
N GLN A 90 -7.37 -18.16 0.95
CA GLN A 90 -7.25 -17.65 -0.42
C GLN A 90 -5.95 -16.88 -0.66
N GLN A 91 -5.30 -16.43 0.42
CA GLN A 91 -4.03 -15.73 0.31
C GLN A 91 -2.96 -16.67 -0.24
N LYS A 92 -2.35 -16.30 -1.37
CA LYS A 92 -1.27 -17.05 -2.01
C LYS A 92 -1.58 -18.56 -2.09
N ALA A 93 -2.62 -18.91 -2.85
CA ALA A 93 -3.23 -20.25 -2.88
C ALA A 93 -2.21 -21.40 -2.96
N GLU A 94 -1.21 -21.31 -3.83
CA GLU A 94 -0.16 -22.32 -3.96
C GLU A 94 0.68 -22.51 -2.69
N GLU A 95 1.14 -21.42 -2.06
CA GLU A 95 1.86 -21.49 -0.77
C GLU A 95 0.96 -22.07 0.34
N THR A 96 -0.33 -21.75 0.31
CA THR A 96 -1.31 -22.27 1.28
C THR A 96 -1.57 -23.75 1.09
N GLU A 97 -1.66 -24.24 -0.14
CA GLU A 97 -1.77 -25.66 -0.46
C GLU A 97 -0.52 -26.43 -0.07
N ASN A 98 0.66 -25.89 -0.35
CA ASN A 98 1.94 -26.48 0.08
C ASN A 98 2.03 -26.59 1.60
N LEU A 99 1.67 -25.52 2.32
CA LEU A 99 1.62 -25.54 3.79
C LEU A 99 0.57 -26.54 4.30
N MET A 100 -0.56 -26.69 3.63
CA MET A 100 -1.58 -27.68 3.99
C MET A 100 -1.06 -29.11 3.82
N ASN A 101 -0.36 -29.40 2.72
CA ASN A 101 0.23 -30.72 2.48
C ASN A 101 1.35 -31.03 3.50
N ASP A 102 2.17 -30.04 3.84
CA ASP A 102 3.18 -30.16 4.88
C ASP A 102 2.55 -30.49 6.25
N LEU A 103 1.50 -29.76 6.64
CA LEU A 103 0.76 -30.04 7.89
C LEU A 103 0.08 -31.41 7.90
N LYS A 104 -0.36 -31.93 6.74
CA LYS A 104 -0.90 -33.30 6.64
C LYS A 104 0.20 -34.36 6.85
N THR A 105 1.38 -34.14 6.31
CA THR A 105 2.49 -35.12 6.33
C THR A 105 3.28 -35.07 7.63
N HIS A 106 3.71 -33.88 8.06
CA HIS A 106 4.63 -33.69 9.18
C HIS A 106 3.96 -33.12 10.43
N GLY A 107 2.72 -32.62 10.31
CA GLY A 107 2.07 -31.86 11.38
C GLY A 107 2.72 -30.50 11.61
N GLN A 108 2.38 -29.84 12.71
CA GLN A 108 3.02 -28.58 13.07
C GLN A 108 4.38 -28.82 13.73
N LEU A 109 5.46 -28.44 13.04
CA LEU A 109 6.83 -28.47 13.56
C LEU A 109 7.15 -27.21 14.38
N ASP A 110 6.97 -26.02 13.79
CA ASP A 110 7.27 -24.76 14.46
C ASP A 110 6.09 -24.24 15.30
N PRO A 111 6.30 -23.87 16.58
CA PRO A 111 5.25 -23.29 17.40
C PRO A 111 4.86 -21.89 16.92
N GLY A 112 3.59 -21.52 17.13
CA GLY A 112 3.13 -20.14 17.03
C GLY A 112 3.23 -19.40 18.38
N LEU A 113 2.76 -18.17 18.39
CA LEU A 113 2.63 -17.31 19.55
C LEU A 113 1.19 -16.79 19.58
N VAL A 114 0.62 -16.73 20.77
CA VAL A 114 -0.69 -16.13 21.02
C VAL A 114 -0.58 -15.10 22.13
N THR A 115 -1.45 -14.09 22.12
CA THR A 115 -1.64 -13.24 23.30
C THR A 115 -2.17 -14.05 24.48
N PHE A 116 -2.08 -13.46 25.67
CA PHE A 116 -2.67 -14.02 26.89
C PHE A 116 -4.20 -14.27 26.78
N ASP A 117 -4.89 -13.66 25.80
CA ASP A 117 -6.32 -13.84 25.55
C ASP A 117 -6.65 -14.61 24.26
N GLY A 118 -5.65 -15.28 23.65
CA GLY A 118 -5.84 -16.25 22.57
C GLY A 118 -5.80 -15.68 21.14
N ALA A 119 -5.40 -14.43 20.92
CA ALA A 119 -5.21 -13.91 19.57
C ALA A 119 -3.90 -14.42 18.96
N VAL A 120 -3.98 -15.00 17.75
CA VAL A 120 -2.83 -15.66 17.09
C VAL A 120 -1.88 -14.65 16.44
N ILE A 121 -0.71 -14.45 17.03
CA ILE A 121 0.29 -13.44 16.63
C ILE A 121 1.00 -13.82 15.34
N ASN A 122 1.55 -15.03 15.31
CA ASN A 122 1.99 -15.69 14.08
C ASN A 122 1.26 -17.04 13.95
N ALA A 123 1.13 -17.53 12.72
CA ALA A 123 0.41 -18.75 12.37
C ALA A 123 -1.13 -18.63 12.16
N ASN A 124 -1.67 -17.43 11.90
CA ASN A 124 -3.07 -17.25 11.46
C ASN A 124 -3.46 -18.20 10.30
N ARG A 125 -2.62 -18.29 9.26
CA ARG A 125 -2.86 -19.17 8.10
C ARG A 125 -2.81 -20.66 8.50
N ARG A 126 -1.89 -21.03 9.40
CA ARG A 126 -1.81 -22.40 9.93
C ARG A 126 -3.07 -22.76 10.72
N MET A 127 -3.54 -21.86 11.58
CA MET A 127 -4.82 -22.02 12.29
C MET A 127 -5.99 -22.21 11.31
N ALA A 128 -6.05 -21.41 10.24
CA ALA A 128 -7.08 -21.51 9.22
C ALA A 128 -7.08 -22.86 8.49
N ILE A 129 -5.89 -23.36 8.15
CA ILE A 129 -5.71 -24.68 7.52
C ILE A 129 -6.09 -25.80 8.49
N LEU A 130 -5.59 -25.77 9.73
CA LEU A 130 -5.90 -26.79 10.74
C LEU A 130 -7.41 -26.83 11.03
N SER A 131 -8.06 -25.67 11.13
CA SER A 131 -9.51 -25.59 11.28
C SER A 131 -10.25 -26.20 10.08
N LYS A 132 -9.78 -25.96 8.85
CA LYS A 132 -10.36 -26.57 7.65
C LYS A 132 -10.21 -28.09 7.67
N LEU A 133 -9.00 -28.59 7.95
CA LEU A 133 -8.72 -30.02 8.02
C LEU A 133 -9.54 -30.71 9.10
N HIS A 134 -9.66 -30.12 10.29
CA HIS A 134 -10.47 -30.68 11.37
C HIS A 134 -11.94 -30.84 10.98
N VAL A 135 -12.51 -29.86 10.27
CA VAL A 135 -13.89 -29.93 9.77
C VAL A 135 -14.05 -30.96 8.65
N GLU A 136 -13.09 -31.03 7.72
CA GLU A 136 -13.16 -31.94 6.57
C GLU A 136 -12.94 -33.42 6.95
N THR A 137 -12.04 -33.69 7.90
CA THR A 137 -11.65 -35.07 8.24
C THR A 137 -12.25 -35.59 9.54
N GLY A 138 -12.72 -34.70 10.42
CA GLY A 138 -13.12 -35.06 11.79
C GLY A 138 -11.97 -35.55 12.67
N ASP A 139 -10.72 -35.33 12.25
CA ASP A 139 -9.54 -35.81 12.98
C ASP A 139 -9.12 -34.79 14.05
N ASP A 140 -9.17 -35.23 15.32
CA ASP A 140 -8.85 -34.42 16.49
C ASP A 140 -7.41 -33.89 16.48
N ARG A 141 -6.48 -34.52 15.73
CA ARG A 141 -5.11 -34.01 15.63
C ARG A 141 -5.03 -32.61 15.05
N TYR A 142 -6.01 -32.21 14.23
CA TYR A 142 -6.12 -30.87 13.64
C TYR A 142 -6.91 -29.89 14.50
N GLY A 143 -7.53 -30.33 15.60
CA GLY A 143 -8.31 -29.49 16.52
C GLY A 143 -7.49 -28.58 17.43
N PHE A 144 -6.15 -28.56 17.27
CA PHE A 144 -5.23 -27.85 18.16
C PHE A 144 -4.15 -27.09 17.38
N LEU A 145 -3.69 -25.98 17.95
CA LEU A 145 -2.50 -25.26 17.50
C LEU A 145 -1.42 -25.34 18.59
N LYS A 146 -0.17 -25.66 18.20
CA LYS A 146 0.98 -25.63 19.10
C LYS A 146 1.48 -24.19 19.24
N VAL A 147 1.33 -23.57 20.41
CA VAL A 147 1.66 -22.16 20.63
C VAL A 147 2.28 -21.88 21.99
N GLY A 148 3.16 -20.88 22.04
CA GLY A 148 3.53 -20.19 23.29
C GLY A 148 2.54 -19.08 23.61
N VAL A 149 2.22 -18.89 24.89
CA VAL A 149 1.29 -17.85 25.35
C VAL A 149 2.08 -16.67 25.91
N LEU A 150 1.91 -15.49 25.30
CA LEU A 150 2.54 -14.27 25.77
C LEU A 150 2.01 -13.89 27.17
N PRO A 151 2.85 -13.36 28.07
CA PRO A 151 2.41 -12.93 29.38
C PRO A 151 1.50 -11.70 29.29
N LYS A 152 0.62 -11.53 30.29
CA LYS A 152 -0.30 -10.38 30.43
C LYS A 152 0.42 -9.02 30.49
N THR A 153 1.71 -9.02 30.82
CA THR A 153 2.54 -7.82 30.87
C THR A 153 2.85 -7.23 29.50
N VAL A 154 2.67 -8.00 28.41
CA VAL A 154 2.89 -7.53 27.04
C VAL A 154 1.79 -6.53 26.66
N ASN A 155 2.19 -5.27 26.49
CA ASN A 155 1.29 -4.20 26.05
C ASN A 155 1.22 -4.10 24.52
N GLU A 156 0.34 -3.25 24.00
CA GLU A 156 0.12 -3.05 22.55
C GLU A 156 1.38 -2.63 21.77
N LYS A 157 2.24 -1.79 22.37
CA LYS A 157 3.50 -1.39 21.73
C LYS A 157 4.43 -2.59 21.60
N GLU A 158 4.58 -3.35 22.68
CA GLU A 158 5.41 -4.54 22.71
C GLU A 158 4.87 -5.65 21.81
N LEU A 159 3.54 -5.81 21.77
CA LEU A 159 2.87 -6.73 20.86
C LEU A 159 3.19 -6.39 19.40
N TRP A 160 3.09 -5.11 19.03
CA TRP A 160 3.45 -4.66 17.69
C TRP A 160 4.94 -4.92 17.39
N ARG A 161 5.85 -4.75 18.36
CA ARG A 161 7.29 -5.06 18.20
C ARG A 161 7.55 -6.54 17.98
N ILE A 162 6.90 -7.40 18.76
CA ILE A 162 6.97 -8.86 18.62
C ILE A 162 6.50 -9.25 17.23
N GLU A 163 5.34 -8.75 16.81
CA GLU A 163 4.82 -8.98 15.46
C GLU A 163 5.81 -8.51 14.40
N ALA A 164 6.22 -7.24 14.43
CA ALA A 164 7.17 -6.70 13.47
C ALA A 164 8.46 -7.53 13.39
N GLY A 165 9.05 -7.90 14.53
CA GLY A 165 10.24 -8.76 14.58
C GLY A 165 10.04 -10.09 13.86
N LEU A 166 8.91 -10.77 14.09
CA LEU A 166 8.56 -12.01 13.40
C LEU A 166 8.31 -11.83 11.90
N GLN A 167 7.77 -10.68 11.51
CA GLN A 167 7.43 -10.37 10.12
C GLN A 167 8.64 -9.98 9.27
N PHE A 168 9.61 -9.27 9.86
CA PHE A 168 10.77 -8.71 9.15
C PHE A 168 12.07 -9.52 9.36
N ALA A 169 12.03 -10.60 10.15
CA ALA A 169 13.08 -11.61 10.20
C ALA A 169 13.43 -12.08 8.78
N LYS A 170 14.73 -12.30 8.51
CA LYS A 170 15.29 -12.52 7.16
C LYS A 170 14.56 -13.59 6.35
N ASP A 171 14.06 -14.63 7.02
CA ASP A 171 13.42 -15.78 6.40
C ASP A 171 11.95 -15.54 6.00
N PHE A 172 11.30 -14.49 6.53
CA PHE A 172 9.88 -14.17 6.28
C PHE A 172 9.66 -12.96 5.34
N ARG A 173 10.75 -12.44 4.74
CA ARG A 173 10.76 -11.19 3.94
C ARG A 173 9.90 -11.22 2.68
N LEU A 174 9.58 -12.40 2.15
CA LEU A 174 8.96 -12.58 0.83
C LEU A 174 7.42 -12.56 0.82
N GLU A 175 6.78 -12.29 1.95
CA GLU A 175 5.31 -12.44 2.06
C GLU A 175 4.47 -11.16 1.97
N TYR A 176 5.05 -9.96 2.09
CA TYR A 176 4.27 -8.72 2.18
C TYR A 176 4.14 -7.98 0.85
N GLY A 177 2.91 -7.60 0.51
CA GLY A 177 2.65 -6.58 -0.50
C GLY A 177 3.07 -5.19 -0.01
N PRO A 178 3.54 -4.28 -0.91
CA PRO A 178 4.03 -2.96 -0.53
C PRO A 178 3.01 -2.10 0.24
N VAL A 179 1.73 -2.16 -0.10
CA VAL A 179 0.69 -1.43 0.65
C VAL A 179 0.46 -1.98 2.06
N ASN A 180 0.61 -3.30 2.26
CA ASN A 180 0.47 -3.91 3.58
C ASN A 180 1.63 -3.49 4.52
N GLU A 181 2.83 -3.30 3.97
CA GLU A 181 3.95 -2.67 4.71
C GLU A 181 3.56 -1.26 5.19
N LEU A 182 2.98 -0.43 4.30
CA LEU A 182 2.51 0.91 4.67
C LEU A 182 1.42 0.88 5.75
N LEU A 183 0.44 -0.03 5.63
CA LEU A 183 -0.62 -0.21 6.63
C LEU A 183 -0.05 -0.63 7.98
N LYS A 184 0.97 -1.52 8.01
CA LYS A 184 1.63 -1.94 9.26
C LYS A 184 2.36 -0.79 9.95
N LEU A 185 3.00 0.10 9.17
CA LEU A 185 3.61 1.33 9.71
C LEU A 185 2.56 2.25 10.34
N ARG A 186 1.41 2.42 9.67
CA ARG A 186 0.30 3.23 10.20
C ARG A 186 -0.23 2.66 11.51
N GLU A 187 -0.37 1.34 11.59
CA GLU A 187 -0.77 0.63 12.81
C GLU A 187 0.23 0.89 13.95
N GLY A 188 1.54 0.82 13.68
CA GLY A 188 2.56 1.09 14.70
C GLY A 188 2.45 2.48 15.31
N VAL A 189 2.25 3.51 14.47
CA VAL A 189 2.00 4.88 14.93
C VAL A 189 0.70 4.99 15.72
N LYS A 190 -0.37 4.30 15.30
CA LYS A 190 -1.65 4.27 16.05
C LYS A 190 -1.54 3.59 17.41
N SER A 191 -0.65 2.60 17.55
CA SER A 191 -0.31 1.97 18.83
C SER A 191 0.55 2.87 19.73
N GLY A 192 0.87 4.10 19.30
CA GLY A 192 1.61 5.08 20.05
C GLY A 192 3.14 4.92 19.98
N LEU A 193 3.65 4.16 19.01
CA LEU A 193 5.10 4.09 18.76
C LEU A 193 5.57 5.35 18.03
N THR A 194 6.74 5.84 18.44
CA THR A 194 7.49 6.86 17.73
C THR A 194 8.18 6.28 16.48
N PHE A 195 8.60 7.14 15.55
CA PHE A 195 9.37 6.68 14.39
C PHE A 195 10.69 6.03 14.77
N THR A 196 11.35 6.51 15.83
CA THR A 196 12.58 5.90 16.35
C THR A 196 12.33 4.46 16.80
N GLU A 197 11.27 4.23 17.59
CA GLU A 197 10.93 2.90 18.08
C GLU A 197 10.53 1.96 16.93
N ILE A 198 9.76 2.44 15.94
CA ILE A 198 9.41 1.68 14.74
C ILE A 198 10.68 1.31 13.98
N SER A 199 11.58 2.26 13.71
CA SER A 199 12.85 2.03 13.01
C SER A 199 13.69 0.94 13.70
N GLN A 200 13.87 1.04 15.02
CA GLN A 200 14.61 0.07 15.81
C GLN A 200 13.99 -1.34 15.74
N SER A 201 12.65 -1.41 15.84
CA SER A 201 11.92 -2.69 15.75
C SER A 201 12.05 -3.35 14.39
N LEU A 202 12.27 -2.55 13.34
CA LEU A 202 12.53 -3.00 11.98
C LEU A 202 14.02 -3.23 11.70
N GLY A 203 14.86 -3.27 12.74
CA GLY A 203 16.31 -3.48 12.62
C GLY A 203 17.04 -2.33 11.94
N GLY A 204 16.54 -1.09 12.06
CA GLY A 204 17.10 0.09 11.42
C GLY A 204 16.89 0.13 9.90
N ARG A 205 16.01 -0.73 9.35
CA ARG A 205 15.74 -0.81 7.90
C ARG A 205 15.30 0.51 7.28
N PHE A 206 14.58 1.33 8.03
CA PHE A 206 14.11 2.64 7.60
C PHE A 206 14.46 3.68 8.64
N THR A 207 15.01 4.80 8.19
CA THR A 207 15.19 6.02 8.98
C THR A 207 13.84 6.65 9.31
N GLU A 208 13.79 7.51 10.33
CA GLU A 208 12.57 8.24 10.69
C GLU A 208 12.01 9.06 9.52
N LYS A 209 12.90 9.66 8.73
CA LYS A 209 12.53 10.42 7.53
C LYS A 209 11.87 9.53 6.48
N GLU A 210 12.38 8.33 6.25
CA GLU A 210 11.78 7.36 5.32
C GLU A 210 10.43 6.86 5.83
N LEU A 211 10.28 6.62 7.14
CA LEU A 211 9.01 6.24 7.75
C LEU A 211 7.96 7.35 7.58
N GLN A 212 8.33 8.61 7.78
CA GLN A 212 7.48 9.77 7.51
C GLN A 212 7.06 9.83 6.05
N GLY A 213 8.01 9.65 5.12
CA GLY A 213 7.73 9.62 3.67
C GLY A 213 6.72 8.53 3.31
N ARG A 214 6.90 7.32 3.83
CA ARG A 214 5.99 6.18 3.63
C ARG A 214 4.58 6.45 4.11
N LEU A 215 4.42 7.10 5.26
CA LEU A 215 3.08 7.48 5.75
C LEU A 215 2.44 8.59 4.91
N LYS A 216 3.22 9.49 4.30
CA LYS A 216 2.69 10.48 3.34
C LYS A 216 2.23 9.82 2.04
N VAL A 217 3.00 8.87 1.52
CA VAL A 217 2.60 8.04 0.38
C VAL A 217 1.28 7.33 0.68
N LEU A 218 1.16 6.75 1.87
CA LEU A 218 -0.06 6.10 2.30
C LEU A 218 -1.26 7.07 2.43
N ALA A 219 -1.02 8.29 2.91
CA ALA A 219 -2.04 9.34 2.93
C ALA A 219 -2.49 9.75 1.52
N LEU A 220 -1.57 9.80 0.54
CA LEU A 220 -1.95 10.03 -0.87
C LEU A 220 -2.79 8.88 -1.43
N ILE A 221 -2.47 7.62 -1.09
CA ILE A 221 -3.29 6.46 -1.46
C ILE A 221 -4.69 6.57 -0.85
N ASP A 222 -4.79 6.98 0.43
CA ASP A 222 -6.08 7.21 1.09
C ASP A 222 -6.90 8.27 0.34
N SER A 223 -6.29 9.43 0.03
CA SER A 223 -6.94 10.50 -0.72
C SER A 223 -7.35 10.07 -2.14
N TYR A 224 -6.55 9.24 -2.80
CA TYR A 224 -6.90 8.69 -4.11
C TYR A 224 -8.12 7.78 -4.02
N LEU A 225 -8.12 6.83 -3.07
CA LEU A 225 -9.24 5.92 -2.85
C LEU A 225 -10.52 6.68 -2.45
N GLU A 226 -10.40 7.73 -1.64
CA GLU A 226 -11.53 8.60 -1.30
C GLU A 226 -12.05 9.34 -2.54
N SER A 227 -11.18 9.97 -3.33
CA SER A 227 -11.56 10.71 -4.54
C SER A 227 -12.20 9.83 -5.63
N THR A 228 -12.03 8.52 -5.55
CA THR A 228 -12.58 7.52 -6.47
C THR A 228 -13.76 6.74 -5.89
N ASN A 229 -14.20 7.07 -4.66
CA ASN A 229 -15.23 6.32 -3.92
C ASN A 229 -14.88 4.84 -3.72
N GLN A 230 -13.60 4.54 -3.49
CA GLN A 230 -13.04 3.20 -3.32
C GLN A 230 -12.36 3.03 -1.96
N ARG A 231 -12.85 3.74 -0.93
CA ARG A 231 -12.31 3.65 0.43
C ARG A 231 -12.16 2.19 0.87
N GLY A 232 -11.02 1.83 1.44
CA GLY A 232 -10.74 0.46 1.90
C GLY A 232 -10.22 -0.50 0.81
N GLN A 233 -10.25 -0.13 -0.47
CA GLN A 233 -9.81 -0.99 -1.58
C GLN A 233 -8.28 -0.95 -1.79
N TYR A 234 -7.51 -1.10 -0.70
CA TYR A 234 -6.04 -1.11 -0.73
C TYR A 234 -5.45 -2.26 -1.55
N ILE A 235 -6.22 -3.32 -1.80
CA ILE A 235 -5.79 -4.48 -2.58
C ILE A 235 -5.28 -4.11 -3.98
N LYS A 236 -5.74 -2.98 -4.54
CA LYS A 236 -5.28 -2.43 -5.83
C LYS A 236 -3.80 -2.00 -5.82
N PHE A 237 -3.23 -1.86 -4.62
CA PHE A 237 -1.85 -1.41 -4.38
C PHE A 237 -0.94 -2.54 -3.88
N GLN A 238 -1.32 -3.80 -4.10
CA GLN A 238 -0.46 -4.95 -3.76
C GLN A 238 0.74 -5.11 -4.70
N GLY A 239 0.70 -4.52 -5.90
CA GLY A 239 1.81 -4.52 -6.84
C GLY A 239 2.86 -3.44 -6.52
N GLN A 240 4.15 -3.76 -6.72
CA GLN A 240 5.22 -2.77 -6.57
C GLN A 240 5.04 -1.56 -7.50
N ARG A 241 4.62 -1.81 -8.75
CA ARG A 241 4.40 -0.74 -9.75
C ARG A 241 3.36 0.27 -9.31
N THR A 242 2.27 -0.15 -8.67
CA THR A 242 1.19 0.77 -8.28
C THR A 242 1.59 1.64 -7.09
N VAL A 243 2.34 1.10 -6.10
CA VAL A 243 2.88 1.92 -5.00
C VAL A 243 4.02 2.83 -5.47
N GLU A 244 4.81 2.40 -6.46
CA GLU A 244 5.88 3.20 -7.05
C GLU A 244 5.36 4.51 -7.69
N LEU A 245 4.18 4.49 -8.32
CA LEU A 245 3.53 5.71 -8.82
C LEU A 245 3.34 6.74 -7.70
N PHE A 246 2.86 6.29 -6.53
CA PHE A 246 2.59 7.16 -5.38
C PHE A 246 3.87 7.59 -4.66
N ASN A 247 4.88 6.72 -4.59
CA ASN A 247 6.22 7.11 -4.14
C ASN A 247 6.78 8.22 -5.03
N SER A 248 6.72 8.04 -6.35
CA SER A 248 7.23 9.01 -7.31
C SER A 248 6.47 10.34 -7.22
N LEU A 249 5.14 10.28 -7.13
CA LEU A 249 4.28 11.45 -6.94
C LEU A 249 4.61 12.20 -5.64
N ASN A 250 4.78 11.49 -4.52
CA ASN A 250 5.12 12.11 -3.25
C ASN A 250 6.50 12.79 -3.30
N ASP A 251 7.53 12.02 -3.65
CA ASP A 251 8.93 12.42 -3.45
C ASP A 251 9.40 13.43 -4.50
N ASN A 252 8.89 13.34 -5.73
CA ASN A 252 9.34 14.17 -6.84
C ASN A 252 8.41 15.35 -7.13
N VAL A 253 7.16 15.30 -6.69
CA VAL A 253 6.14 16.29 -7.06
C VAL A 253 5.55 16.96 -5.83
N VAL A 254 4.80 16.23 -5.01
CA VAL A 254 4.01 16.80 -3.91
C VAL A 254 4.91 17.40 -2.82
N GLU A 255 5.90 16.65 -2.32
CA GLU A 255 6.81 17.16 -1.29
C GLU A 255 7.65 18.35 -1.78
N PRO A 256 8.31 18.30 -2.96
CA PRO A 256 9.06 19.43 -3.46
C PRO A 256 8.19 20.66 -3.71
N LEU A 257 6.99 20.51 -4.30
CA LEU A 257 6.08 21.64 -4.51
C LEU A 257 5.64 22.26 -3.18
N SER A 258 5.27 21.43 -2.21
CA SER A 258 4.82 21.88 -0.89
C SER A 258 5.92 22.60 -0.10
N LYS A 259 7.14 22.04 -0.09
CA LYS A 259 8.27 22.57 0.70
C LYS A 259 8.96 23.76 0.06
N LYS A 260 9.15 23.75 -1.28
CA LYS A 260 9.96 24.76 -1.98
C LYS A 260 9.13 25.88 -2.60
N TYR A 261 7.82 25.70 -2.78
CA TYR A 261 6.97 26.66 -3.48
C TYR A 261 5.75 27.03 -2.65
N SER A 262 4.72 26.18 -2.58
CA SER A 262 3.57 26.40 -1.71
C SER A 262 2.73 25.14 -1.49
N LYS A 263 2.03 25.10 -0.34
CA LYS A 263 1.00 24.07 -0.09
C LYS A 263 -0.12 24.11 -1.13
N LYS A 264 -0.44 25.29 -1.67
CA LYS A 264 -1.48 25.47 -2.71
C LYS A 264 -1.09 24.77 -4.02
N ALA A 265 0.15 24.93 -4.46
CA ALA A 265 0.66 24.24 -5.66
C ALA A 265 0.63 22.72 -5.51
N ALA A 266 0.96 22.21 -4.32
CA ALA A 266 0.83 20.78 -4.02
C ALA A 266 -0.63 20.32 -4.01
N ALA A 267 -1.56 21.11 -3.47
CA ALA A 267 -2.99 20.78 -3.46
C ALA A 267 -3.61 20.75 -4.86
N GLU A 268 -3.14 21.62 -5.76
CA GLU A 268 -3.61 21.70 -7.16
C GLU A 268 -3.18 20.50 -8.01
N VAL A 269 -1.93 20.04 -7.85
CA VAL A 269 -1.40 18.94 -8.68
C VAL A 269 -1.97 17.57 -8.30
N ILE A 270 -2.37 17.37 -7.04
CA ILE A 270 -2.87 16.07 -6.53
C ILE A 270 -4.07 15.55 -7.34
N PRO A 271 -5.19 16.29 -7.53
CA PRO A 271 -6.33 15.79 -8.29
C PRO A 271 -5.99 15.52 -9.77
N ILE A 272 -5.07 16.29 -10.35
CA ILE A 272 -4.57 16.06 -11.71
C ILE A 272 -3.79 14.74 -11.77
N ALA A 273 -2.84 14.55 -10.86
CA ALA A 273 -2.04 13.33 -10.78
C ALA A 273 -2.91 12.08 -10.58
N PHE A 274 -3.95 12.17 -9.74
CA PHE A 274 -4.89 11.06 -9.54
C PHE A 274 -5.65 10.71 -10.83
N ARG A 275 -6.13 11.71 -11.57
CA ARG A 275 -6.77 11.48 -12.88
C ARG A 275 -5.80 10.86 -13.87
N LEU A 276 -4.55 11.31 -13.90
CA LEU A 276 -3.52 10.69 -14.75
C LEU A 276 -3.27 9.23 -14.36
N ILE A 277 -3.18 8.90 -13.07
CA ILE A 277 -3.04 7.51 -12.60
C ILE A 277 -4.25 6.64 -13.01
N GLU A 278 -5.47 7.19 -12.98
CA GLU A 278 -6.69 6.48 -13.44
C GLU A 278 -6.65 6.10 -14.91
N SER A 279 -5.90 6.82 -15.75
CA SER A 279 -5.77 6.49 -17.17
C SER A 279 -5.09 5.14 -17.41
N GLY A 280 -4.31 4.65 -16.44
CA GLY A 280 -3.49 3.44 -16.58
C GLY A 280 -2.31 3.58 -17.55
N ASN A 281 -2.17 4.72 -18.23
CA ASN A 281 -1.19 4.94 -19.30
C ASN A 281 0.02 5.78 -18.85
N VAL A 282 0.12 6.09 -17.54
CA VAL A 282 1.23 6.88 -17.00
C VAL A 282 2.21 6.01 -16.23
N THR A 283 3.49 6.23 -16.51
CA THR A 283 4.58 5.61 -15.74
C THR A 283 4.96 6.49 -14.55
N TYR A 284 5.77 5.95 -13.63
CA TYR A 284 6.31 6.75 -12.53
C TYR A 284 7.23 7.86 -13.04
N LEU A 285 7.87 7.70 -14.20
CA LEU A 285 8.73 8.71 -14.84
C LEU A 285 7.89 9.86 -15.38
N ASP A 286 6.75 9.57 -16.00
CA ASP A 286 5.80 10.58 -16.46
C ASP A 286 5.35 11.46 -15.30
N LEU A 287 4.95 10.85 -14.17
CA LEU A 287 4.50 11.60 -13.00
C LEU A 287 5.57 12.56 -12.46
N ARG A 288 6.87 12.25 -12.57
CA ARG A 288 7.95 13.17 -12.11
C ARG A 288 7.94 14.49 -12.87
N LYS A 289 7.57 14.46 -14.16
CA LYS A 289 7.49 15.65 -15.02
C LYS A 289 6.36 16.60 -14.60
N LEU A 290 5.38 16.14 -13.82
CA LEU A 290 4.33 17.04 -13.29
C LEU A 290 4.93 18.21 -12.51
N ARG A 291 6.02 18.00 -11.76
CA ARG A 291 6.64 19.10 -11.02
C ARG A 291 7.09 20.22 -11.95
N SER A 292 7.84 19.90 -12.99
CA SER A 292 8.32 20.89 -13.96
C SER A 292 7.17 21.50 -14.75
N VAL A 293 6.16 20.71 -15.11
CA VAL A 293 4.95 21.21 -15.78
C VAL A 293 4.21 22.23 -14.90
N MET A 294 4.04 21.96 -13.61
CA MET A 294 3.37 22.88 -12.68
C MET A 294 4.15 24.18 -12.44
N LEU A 295 5.46 24.18 -12.66
CA LEU A 295 6.32 25.34 -12.45
C LEU A 295 6.51 26.17 -13.72
N ASP A 296 6.30 25.57 -14.88
CA ASP A 296 6.38 26.26 -16.16
C ASP A 296 5.03 26.85 -16.54
N LYS A 297 4.95 28.18 -16.65
CA LYS A 297 3.68 28.88 -16.91
C LYS A 297 2.95 28.35 -18.15
N SER A 298 3.65 28.16 -19.27
CA SER A 298 3.03 27.73 -20.53
C SER A 298 2.53 26.28 -20.45
N ALA A 299 3.34 25.39 -19.87
CA ALA A 299 2.94 23.98 -19.69
C ALA A 299 1.79 23.85 -18.68
N HIS A 300 1.85 24.61 -17.57
CA HIS A 300 0.81 24.67 -16.55
C HIS A 300 -0.53 25.16 -17.14
N ASP A 301 -0.53 26.31 -17.83
CA ASP A 301 -1.73 26.89 -18.44
C ASP A 301 -2.42 25.90 -19.39
N ILE A 302 -1.66 25.11 -20.16
CA ILE A 302 -2.19 24.07 -21.06
C ILE A 302 -2.79 22.89 -20.29
N LEU A 303 -2.08 22.41 -19.27
CA LEU A 303 -2.48 21.26 -18.45
C LEU A 303 -3.79 21.55 -17.70
N VAL A 304 -3.89 22.73 -17.08
CA VAL A 304 -5.02 23.07 -16.20
C VAL A 304 -6.19 23.74 -16.92
N LYS A 305 -6.04 24.09 -18.21
CA LYS A 305 -7.13 24.71 -18.98
C LYS A 305 -8.37 23.82 -18.97
N ASN A 306 -9.47 24.37 -18.46
CA ASN A 306 -10.77 23.72 -18.25
C ASN A 306 -10.78 22.59 -17.19
N PHE A 307 -9.69 22.41 -16.46
CA PHE A 307 -9.64 21.53 -15.29
C PHE A 307 -10.04 22.29 -14.04
N GLN A 308 -11.04 21.78 -13.32
CA GLN A 308 -11.51 22.33 -12.04
C GLN A 308 -11.13 21.36 -10.92
N PRO A 309 -10.22 21.71 -10.02
CA PRO A 309 -9.79 20.82 -8.94
C PRO A 309 -10.93 20.31 -8.05
N GLU A 310 -11.94 21.16 -7.80
CA GLU A 310 -13.15 20.84 -7.03
C GLU A 310 -14.07 19.84 -7.73
N ASN A 311 -14.03 19.80 -9.06
CA ASN A 311 -14.72 18.82 -9.89
C ASN A 311 -13.70 18.09 -10.75
N ARG A 312 -13.01 17.10 -10.19
CA ARG A 312 -11.96 16.34 -10.88
C ARG A 312 -12.36 15.73 -12.23
N LYS A 313 -13.66 15.59 -12.51
CA LYS A 313 -14.22 15.09 -13.78
C LYS A 313 -14.63 16.22 -14.75
N SER A 314 -14.28 17.47 -14.47
CA SER A 314 -14.61 18.62 -15.34
C SER A 314 -14.00 18.53 -16.73
N LEU A 315 -12.93 17.76 -16.87
CA LEU A 315 -12.24 17.50 -18.12
C LEU A 315 -12.24 15.99 -18.40
N ALA A 316 -12.49 15.59 -19.65
CA ALA A 316 -12.42 14.18 -20.05
C ALA A 316 -11.02 13.60 -19.82
N LEU A 317 -10.95 12.29 -19.56
CA LEU A 317 -9.67 11.66 -19.17
C LEU A 317 -8.65 11.70 -20.32
N ASN A 318 -9.10 11.43 -21.54
CA ASN A 318 -8.24 11.46 -22.73
C ASN A 318 -7.73 12.88 -22.97
N ASP A 319 -8.59 13.89 -22.91
CA ASP A 319 -8.19 15.29 -23.06
C ASP A 319 -7.13 15.71 -22.03
N LEU A 320 -7.23 15.23 -20.78
CA LEU A 320 -6.21 15.52 -19.76
C LEU A 320 -4.88 14.85 -20.10
N VAL A 321 -4.91 13.60 -20.57
CA VAL A 321 -3.71 12.87 -20.97
C VAL A 321 -3.03 13.55 -22.16
N ASP A 322 -3.79 13.97 -23.16
CA ASP A 322 -3.29 14.68 -24.34
C ASP A 322 -2.66 16.02 -23.95
N ARG A 323 -3.34 16.80 -23.10
CA ARG A 323 -2.79 18.06 -22.56
C ARG A 323 -1.52 17.84 -21.75
N PHE A 324 -1.49 16.78 -20.95
CA PHE A 324 -0.30 16.44 -20.18
C PHE A 324 0.87 16.07 -21.08
N GLN A 325 0.63 15.37 -22.18
CA GLN A 325 1.65 15.05 -23.17
C GLN A 325 2.21 16.32 -23.85
N ILE A 326 1.34 17.25 -24.26
CA ILE A 326 1.77 18.56 -24.80
C ILE A 326 2.57 19.33 -23.75
N ALA A 327 2.11 19.37 -22.50
CA ALA A 327 2.78 20.07 -21.42
C ALA A 327 4.18 19.49 -21.13
N LYS A 328 4.35 18.16 -21.22
CA LYS A 328 5.67 17.51 -21.12
C LYS A 328 6.60 17.96 -22.25
N GLU A 329 6.11 17.97 -23.48
CA GLU A 329 6.91 18.38 -24.65
C GLU A 329 7.39 19.83 -24.54
N ILE A 330 6.58 20.73 -23.98
CA ILE A 330 6.97 22.13 -23.72
C ILE A 330 8.14 22.19 -22.73
N VAL A 331 8.07 21.43 -21.64
CA VAL A 331 9.14 21.36 -20.64
C VAL A 331 10.41 20.78 -21.27
N ASP A 332 10.29 19.68 -22.01
CA ASP A 332 11.42 19.01 -22.65
C ASP A 332 12.08 19.91 -23.72
N ALA A 333 11.28 20.68 -24.47
CA ALA A 333 11.80 21.66 -25.42
C ALA A 333 12.58 22.80 -24.75
N LYS A 334 12.18 23.21 -23.54
CA LYS A 334 12.92 24.21 -22.75
C LYS A 334 14.26 23.68 -22.24
N ASP A 335 14.32 22.40 -21.87
CA ASP A 335 15.59 21.74 -21.51
C ASP A 335 16.56 21.71 -22.72
N GLU A 336 16.03 21.71 -23.95
CA GLU A 336 16.79 21.73 -25.21
C GLU A 336 17.00 23.13 -25.81
N GLN A 337 16.65 24.22 -25.10
CA GLN A 337 16.64 25.58 -25.66
C GLN A 337 17.99 26.04 -26.25
N THR A 338 19.11 25.45 -25.81
CA THR A 338 20.46 25.75 -26.33
C THR A 338 20.75 25.07 -27.67
N LYS A 339 19.84 24.25 -28.19
CA LYS A 339 19.94 23.53 -29.46
C LYS A 339 18.81 23.94 -30.42
N PRO A 340 18.70 25.23 -30.79
CA PRO A 340 17.54 25.75 -31.53
C PRO A 340 17.33 25.05 -32.87
N LYS A 341 18.41 24.63 -33.56
CA LYS A 341 18.31 23.88 -34.81
C LYS A 341 17.52 22.56 -34.64
N GLN A 342 17.80 21.79 -33.59
CA GLN A 342 17.10 20.51 -33.34
C GLN A 342 15.63 20.73 -33.02
N LEU A 343 15.30 21.79 -32.27
CA LEU A 343 13.91 22.15 -31.96
C LEU A 343 13.14 22.54 -33.23
N VAL A 344 13.74 23.33 -34.11
CA VAL A 344 13.12 23.71 -35.39
C VAL A 344 12.95 22.49 -36.30
N GLU A 345 13.95 21.61 -36.40
CA GLU A 345 13.85 20.36 -37.18
C GLU A 345 12.71 19.46 -36.67
N LYS A 346 12.59 19.29 -35.35
CA LYS A 346 11.45 18.57 -34.73
C LYS A 346 10.12 19.22 -35.07
N ALA A 347 10.01 20.55 -34.93
CA ALA A 347 8.77 21.28 -35.22
C ALA A 347 8.34 21.11 -36.69
N ILE A 348 9.27 21.24 -37.64
CA ILE A 348 9.00 21.03 -39.07
C ILE A 348 8.49 19.60 -39.32
N ALA A 349 9.16 18.59 -38.74
CA ALA A 349 8.75 17.20 -38.90
C ALA A 349 7.34 16.92 -38.34
N LEU A 350 7.03 17.45 -37.15
CA LEU A 350 5.72 17.30 -36.52
C LEU A 350 4.60 18.00 -37.32
N ILE A 351 4.83 19.24 -37.75
CA ILE A 351 3.86 19.99 -38.58
C ILE A 351 3.67 19.29 -39.93
N GLY A 352 4.75 18.79 -40.53
CA GLY A 352 4.71 18.09 -41.81
C GLY A 352 3.97 16.74 -41.77
N ALA A 353 3.79 16.16 -40.59
CA ALA A 353 3.03 14.91 -40.40
C ALA A 353 1.52 15.10 -40.34
N ILE A 354 1.02 16.35 -40.30
CA ILE A 354 -0.41 16.65 -40.25
C ILE A 354 -1.06 16.27 -41.59
N ASP A 355 -2.12 15.45 -41.55
CA ASP A 355 -2.88 15.09 -42.76
C ASP A 355 -3.63 16.32 -43.30
N PRO A 356 -3.29 16.83 -44.51
CA PRO A 356 -3.93 18.00 -45.10
C PRO A 356 -5.42 17.78 -45.41
N ARG A 357 -5.89 16.53 -45.39
CA ARG A 357 -7.29 16.17 -45.64
C ARG A 357 -8.12 16.13 -44.36
N ASN A 358 -7.50 16.22 -43.19
CA ASN A 358 -8.21 16.18 -41.92
C ASN A 358 -9.20 17.36 -41.83
N PRO A 359 -10.51 17.12 -41.64
CA PRO A 359 -11.52 18.18 -41.62
C PRO A 359 -11.28 19.24 -40.54
N VAL A 360 -10.63 18.87 -39.43
CA VAL A 360 -10.32 19.78 -38.30
C VAL A 360 -9.45 20.96 -38.75
N LEU A 361 -8.68 20.83 -39.84
CA LEU A 361 -7.90 21.95 -40.41
C LEU A 361 -8.76 23.13 -40.88
N ARG A 362 -10.05 22.91 -41.12
CA ARG A 362 -10.99 23.96 -41.55
C ARG A 362 -11.75 24.57 -40.37
N ASP A 363 -11.56 24.06 -39.16
CA ASP A 363 -12.21 24.57 -37.97
C ASP A 363 -11.63 25.95 -37.59
N LYS A 364 -12.49 26.86 -37.12
CA LYS A 364 -12.08 28.23 -36.77
C LYS A 364 -10.97 28.27 -35.72
N GLU A 365 -11.02 27.37 -34.74
CA GLU A 365 -9.99 27.28 -33.70
C GLU A 365 -8.65 26.82 -34.28
N MET A 366 -8.67 25.88 -35.23
CA MET A 366 -7.46 25.38 -35.87
C MET A 366 -6.83 26.41 -36.80
N ILE A 367 -7.65 27.14 -37.58
CA ILE A 367 -7.17 28.25 -38.42
C ILE A 367 -6.46 29.30 -37.56
N LYS A 368 -7.05 29.68 -36.43
CA LYS A 368 -6.44 30.62 -35.49
C LYS A 368 -5.10 30.11 -34.95
N LEU A 369 -5.00 28.82 -34.62
CA LEU A 369 -3.73 28.22 -34.17
C LEU A 369 -2.64 28.26 -35.26
N LEU A 370 -3.01 28.08 -36.53
CA LEU A 370 -2.06 28.19 -37.65
C LEU A 370 -1.60 29.64 -37.86
N GLU A 371 -2.49 30.61 -37.72
CA GLU A 371 -2.15 32.04 -37.77
C GLU A 371 -1.19 32.42 -36.62
N ASP A 372 -1.46 31.96 -35.40
CA ASP A 372 -0.60 32.18 -34.23
C ASP A 372 0.80 31.56 -34.43
N LEU A 373 0.86 30.35 -35.03
CA LEU A 373 2.11 29.68 -35.39
C LEU A 373 2.89 30.49 -36.45
N GLN A 374 2.22 30.94 -37.51
CA GLN A 374 2.83 31.76 -38.56
C GLN A 374 3.42 33.06 -37.99
N SER A 375 2.68 33.73 -37.12
CA SER A 375 3.12 34.95 -36.43
C SER A 375 4.37 34.67 -35.58
N THR A 376 4.37 33.61 -34.78
CA THR A 376 5.49 33.21 -33.92
C THR A 376 6.76 32.90 -34.74
N LEU A 377 6.61 32.16 -35.85
CA LEU A 377 7.72 31.89 -36.77
C LEU A 377 8.24 33.18 -37.43
N GLY A 378 7.36 34.11 -37.77
CA GLY A 378 7.74 35.42 -38.31
C GLY A 378 8.65 36.21 -37.36
N VAL A 379 8.33 36.22 -36.06
CA VAL A 379 9.18 36.86 -35.03
C VAL A 379 10.55 36.19 -34.96
N LEU A 380 10.61 34.85 -34.92
CA LEU A 380 11.87 34.12 -34.81
C LEU A 380 12.75 34.30 -36.05
N LEU A 381 12.15 34.31 -37.24
CA LEU A 381 12.86 34.59 -38.50
C LEU A 381 13.42 36.01 -38.53
N ALA A 382 12.67 36.99 -38.03
CA ALA A 382 13.13 38.38 -37.93
C ALA A 382 14.32 38.53 -36.96
N LEU A 383 14.34 37.76 -35.86
CA LEU A 383 15.48 37.71 -34.94
C LEU A 383 16.71 37.04 -35.56
N ALA A 384 16.53 35.95 -36.32
CA ALA A 384 17.64 35.21 -36.93
C ALA A 384 18.29 35.94 -38.12
N LYS A 385 17.59 36.90 -38.73
CA LYS A 385 18.10 37.74 -39.84
C LYS A 385 18.77 39.04 -39.37
N ARG A 386 18.74 39.33 -38.07
CA ARG A 386 19.53 40.39 -37.44
C ARG A 386 20.89 39.82 -37.05
#